data_AF-A0A7D5F501-F1
#
_entry.id   AF-A0A7D5F501-F1
#
_cell.length_a   1.000
_cell.length_b   1.000
_cell.length_c   1.000
_cell.angle_alpha   90.00
_cell.angle_beta   90.00
_cell.angle_gamma   90.00
#
_symmetry.space_group_name_H-M   'P 1'
#
loop_
_entity.id
_entity.type
_entity.pdbx_description
1 polymer ?
#
loop_
_entity_poly.entity_id
_entity_poly.type
_entity_poly.pdbx_seq_one_letter_code
_entity_poly.pdbx_strand_id
1 'polypeptide(L)'
;MDPRSIRSRTALRGAVLELAAGKPIGVVSVAEVCRVAGVTRDTFYRHADAPVTLLAEALGAELADMLRRVSELESLSGAEALLLEHVRSRGDVYRGALAPSLAAPVRANLEGAVAKGLAAWLVRHPEAEPSGLREPAAREIAIAYAAGGTVAAIEVWLRSGAEDVAWATRAILAASPEWWLR
;
A
#
# COMPACT_ATOMS: atom_id res chain seq x y z
N MET A 1 3.90 0.10 -26.07
CA MET A 1 4.63 0.99 -25.15
C MET A 1 6.10 0.97 -25.57
N ASP A 2 6.75 2.13 -25.74
CA ASP A 2 8.14 2.24 -26.22
C ASP A 2 9.14 1.65 -25.19
N PRO A 3 10.06 0.73 -25.58
CA PRO A 3 11.12 0.22 -24.71
C PRO A 3 11.92 1.29 -23.96
N ARG A 4 12.11 2.48 -24.55
CA ARG A 4 12.79 3.60 -23.89
C ARG A 4 11.97 4.14 -22.72
N SER A 5 10.66 4.28 -22.89
CA SER A 5 9.75 4.75 -21.85
C SER A 5 9.70 3.78 -20.66
N ILE A 6 9.69 2.47 -20.92
CA ILE A 6 9.72 1.43 -19.87
C ILE A 6 11.03 1.52 -19.07
N ARG A 7 12.17 1.70 -19.75
CA ARG A 7 13.48 1.80 -19.10
C ARG A 7 13.55 3.04 -18.19
N SER A 8 13.13 4.20 -18.70
CA SER A 8 13.09 5.44 -17.90
C SER A 8 12.16 5.30 -16.70
N ARG A 9 10.98 4.71 -16.87
CA ARG A 9 10.04 4.47 -15.77
C ARG A 9 10.64 3.56 -14.69
N THR A 10 11.33 2.49 -15.11
CA THR A 10 11.97 1.54 -14.18
C THR A 10 13.10 2.22 -13.40
N ALA A 11 13.96 2.99 -14.08
CA ALA A 11 15.04 3.73 -13.44
C ALA A 11 14.53 4.78 -12.44
N LEU A 12 13.50 5.54 -12.82
CA LEU A 12 12.86 6.53 -11.96
C LEU A 12 12.22 5.90 -10.71
N ARG A 13 11.50 4.79 -10.86
CA ARG A 13 10.91 4.04 -9.73
C ARG A 13 11.98 3.51 -8.78
N GLY A 14 13.06 2.93 -9.31
CA GLY A 14 14.18 2.48 -8.49
C GLY A 14 14.80 3.63 -7.69
N ALA A 15 15.08 4.75 -8.35
CA ALA A 15 15.67 5.93 -7.72
C ALA A 15 14.82 6.52 -6.60
N VAL A 16 13.49 6.62 -6.78
CA VAL A 16 12.63 7.17 -5.73
C VAL A 16 12.50 6.24 -4.53
N LEU A 17 12.47 4.92 -4.76
CA LEU A 17 12.45 3.92 -3.67
C LEU A 17 13.75 3.99 -2.86
N GLU A 18 14.91 4.07 -3.53
CA GLU A 18 16.21 4.23 -2.87
C GLU A 18 16.26 5.49 -2.01
N LEU A 19 15.84 6.63 -2.56
CA LEU A 19 15.86 7.90 -1.85
C LEU A 19 14.87 7.91 -0.67
N ALA A 20 13.68 7.34 -0.84
CA ALA A 20 12.69 7.24 0.23
C ALA A 20 13.13 6.29 1.35
N ALA A 21 13.95 5.27 1.07
CA ALA A 21 14.52 4.42 2.12
C ALA A 21 15.51 5.18 3.02
N GLY A 22 16.22 6.16 2.46
CA GLY A 22 17.26 6.90 3.20
C GLY A 22 16.79 8.19 3.88
N LYS A 23 15.69 8.81 3.43
CA LYS A 23 15.23 10.10 3.95
C LYS A 23 13.75 10.37 3.70
N PRO A 24 13.13 11.33 4.42
CA PRO A 24 11.73 11.67 4.22
C PRO A 24 11.41 12.06 2.76
N ILE A 25 10.36 11.47 2.18
CA ILE A 25 9.96 11.74 0.79
C ILE A 25 9.64 13.23 0.55
N GLY A 26 9.16 13.94 1.58
CA GLY A 26 8.86 15.36 1.51
C GLY A 26 10.08 16.27 1.29
N VAL A 27 11.30 15.78 1.52
CA VAL A 27 12.56 16.53 1.26
C VAL A 27 13.31 16.03 0.02
N VAL A 28 12.80 15.00 -0.66
CA VAL A 28 13.39 14.50 -1.91
C VAL A 28 13.04 15.47 -3.04
N SER A 29 14.05 15.96 -3.75
CA SER A 29 13.84 16.82 -4.93
C SER A 29 13.80 16.04 -6.24
N VAL A 30 13.12 16.59 -7.25
CA VAL A 30 13.13 16.05 -8.63
C VAL A 30 14.55 15.93 -9.18
N ALA A 31 15.42 16.90 -8.86
CA ALA A 31 16.81 16.90 -9.31
C ALA A 31 17.60 15.70 -8.77
N GLU A 32 17.38 15.33 -7.50
CA GLU A 32 18.02 14.17 -6.90
C GLU A 32 17.52 12.87 -7.50
N VAL A 33 16.20 12.73 -7.71
CA VAL A 33 15.64 11.55 -8.40
C VAL A 33 16.23 11.42 -9.79
N CYS A 34 16.28 12.51 -10.57
CA CYS A 34 16.88 12.53 -11.90
C CYS A 34 18.35 12.11 -11.89
N ARG A 35 19.13 12.60 -10.92
CA ARG A 35 20.54 12.27 -10.75
C ARG A 35 20.74 10.78 -10.46
N VAL A 36 19.96 10.21 -9.53
CA VAL A 36 20.05 8.78 -9.17
C VAL A 36 19.58 7.89 -10.33
N ALA A 37 18.50 8.29 -11.03
CA ALA A 37 17.96 7.54 -12.16
C ALA A 37 18.76 7.68 -13.46
N GLY A 38 19.69 8.64 -13.55
CA GLY A 38 20.44 8.92 -14.78
C GLY A 38 19.57 9.47 -15.91
N VAL A 39 18.56 10.30 -15.60
CA VAL A 39 17.63 10.88 -16.58
C VAL A 39 17.51 12.40 -16.45
N THR A 40 16.90 13.06 -17.44
CA THR A 40 16.64 14.51 -17.42
C THR A 40 15.35 14.84 -16.65
N ARG A 41 15.22 16.10 -16.20
CA ARG A 41 13.96 16.60 -15.60
C ARG A 41 12.78 16.51 -16.56
N ASP A 42 12.98 16.79 -17.84
CA ASP A 42 11.95 16.59 -18.88
C ASP A 42 11.46 15.14 -18.90
N THR A 43 12.38 14.18 -18.80
CA THR A 43 12.03 12.75 -18.69
C THR A 43 11.25 12.45 -17.42
N PHE A 44 11.63 13.04 -16.28
CA PHE A 44 10.87 12.89 -15.03
C PHE A 44 9.43 13.37 -15.18
N TYR A 45 9.22 14.59 -15.69
CA TYR A 45 7.88 15.20 -15.79
C TYR A 45 6.98 14.51 -16.82
N ARG A 46 7.52 13.72 -17.75
CA ARG A 46 6.74 12.81 -18.60
C ARG A 46 6.16 11.61 -17.84
N HIS A 47 6.63 11.34 -16.64
CA HIS A 47 6.24 10.18 -15.83
C HIS A 47 5.55 10.53 -14.52
N ALA A 48 5.90 11.65 -13.87
CA ALA A 48 5.29 12.07 -12.61
C ALA A 48 5.46 13.58 -12.36
N ASP A 49 4.54 14.16 -11.62
CA ASP A 49 4.59 15.60 -11.27
C ASP A 49 5.47 15.88 -10.03
N ALA A 50 5.61 14.88 -9.14
CA ALA A 50 6.36 15.00 -7.90
C ALA A 50 6.96 13.65 -7.46
N PRO A 51 8.06 13.66 -6.67
CA PRO A 51 8.67 12.43 -6.15
C PRO A 51 7.69 11.56 -5.35
N VAL A 52 6.80 12.16 -4.55
CA VAL A 52 5.78 11.42 -3.80
C VAL A 52 4.80 10.66 -4.71
N THR A 53 4.42 11.26 -5.84
CA THR A 53 3.54 10.62 -6.84
C THR A 53 4.25 9.43 -7.47
N LEU A 54 5.52 9.60 -7.84
CA LEU A 54 6.36 8.53 -8.38
C LEU A 54 6.56 7.39 -7.37
N LEU A 55 6.76 7.72 -6.09
CA LEU A 55 6.87 6.75 -5.00
C LEU A 55 5.58 5.93 -4.86
N ALA A 56 4.44 6.62 -4.82
CA ALA A 56 3.14 5.96 -4.76
C ALA A 56 2.92 5.07 -5.98
N GLU A 57 3.27 5.51 -7.19
CA GLU A 57 3.20 4.65 -8.38
C GLU A 57 4.08 3.39 -8.29
N ALA A 58 5.28 3.49 -7.69
CA ALA A 58 6.17 2.36 -7.52
C ALA A 58 5.56 1.34 -6.55
N LEU A 59 5.18 1.78 -5.34
CA LEU A 59 4.57 0.93 -4.32
C LEU A 59 3.21 0.38 -4.77
N GLY A 60 2.39 1.20 -5.45
CA GLY A 60 1.09 0.80 -5.96
C GLY A 60 1.18 -0.30 -7.02
N ALA A 61 2.24 -0.31 -7.84
CA ALA A 61 2.49 -1.40 -8.78
C ALA A 61 2.81 -2.71 -8.04
N GLU A 62 3.65 -2.65 -7.00
CA GLU A 62 3.97 -3.82 -6.17
C GLU A 62 2.75 -4.37 -5.41
N LEU A 63 1.90 -3.48 -4.88
CA LEU A 63 0.63 -3.84 -4.25
C LEU A 63 -0.35 -4.48 -5.24
N ALA A 64 -0.45 -3.95 -6.46
CA ALA A 64 -1.31 -4.53 -7.49
C ALA A 64 -0.84 -5.95 -7.86
N ASP A 65 0.47 -6.17 -7.95
CA ASP A 65 1.06 -7.48 -8.21
C ASP A 65 0.83 -8.47 -7.07
N MET A 66 0.92 -7.99 -5.82
CA MET A 66 0.56 -8.78 -4.64
C MET A 66 -0.93 -9.16 -4.65
N LEU A 67 -1.84 -8.21 -4.88
CA LEU A 67 -3.29 -8.48 -4.90
C LEU A 67 -3.68 -9.54 -5.93
N ARG A 68 -3.01 -9.58 -7.09
CA ARG A 68 -3.21 -10.64 -8.09
C ARG A 68 -2.84 -12.04 -7.57
N ARG A 69 -2.01 -12.14 -6.54
CA ARG A 69 -1.65 -13.41 -5.87
C ARG A 69 -2.60 -13.72 -4.72
N VAL A 70 -3.20 -12.70 -4.10
CA VAL A 70 -4.18 -12.84 -3.01
C VAL A 70 -5.48 -13.49 -3.49
N SER A 71 -5.82 -13.43 -4.77
CA SER A 71 -7.00 -14.12 -5.31
C SER A 71 -6.99 -15.64 -5.10
N GLU A 72 -5.82 -16.22 -4.83
CA GLU A 72 -5.65 -17.64 -4.51
C GLU A 72 -5.81 -17.93 -3.01
N LEU A 73 -5.90 -16.90 -2.15
CA LEU A 73 -6.03 -17.07 -0.71
C LEU A 73 -7.50 -17.24 -0.28
N GLU A 74 -7.72 -18.23 0.56
CA GLU A 74 -9.01 -18.57 1.19
C GLU A 74 -9.14 -18.01 2.62
N SER A 75 -8.32 -17.04 3.02
CA SER A 75 -8.46 -16.38 4.35
C SER A 75 -8.03 -14.92 4.35
N LEU A 76 -8.76 -14.08 5.10
CA LEU A 76 -8.35 -12.70 5.37
C LEU A 76 -7.05 -12.63 6.17
N SER A 77 -6.80 -13.57 7.08
CA SER A 77 -5.53 -13.63 7.83
C SER A 77 -4.33 -13.81 6.91
N GLY A 78 -4.45 -14.64 5.87
CA GLY A 78 -3.39 -14.80 4.88
C GLY A 78 -3.17 -13.54 4.05
N ALA A 79 -4.25 -12.86 3.66
CA ALA A 79 -4.17 -11.61 2.90
C ALA A 79 -3.51 -10.49 3.73
N GLU A 80 -3.90 -10.36 5.00
CA GLU A 80 -3.32 -9.41 5.96
C GLU A 80 -1.83 -9.67 6.18
N ALA A 81 -1.43 -10.94 6.37
CA ALA A 81 -0.03 -11.32 6.52
C ALA A 81 0.81 -10.99 5.26
N LEU A 82 0.28 -11.24 4.06
CA LEU A 82 0.97 -10.87 2.81
C LEU A 82 1.14 -9.36 2.65
N LEU A 83 0.12 -8.58 3.02
CA LEU A 83 0.20 -7.13 3.03
C LEU A 83 1.29 -6.63 3.98
N LEU A 84 1.28 -7.11 5.22
CA LEU A 84 2.26 -6.75 6.25
C LEU A 84 3.68 -7.19 5.86
N GLU A 85 3.83 -8.35 5.22
CA GLU A 85 5.12 -8.83 4.73
C GLU A 85 5.69 -7.92 3.64
N HIS A 86 4.85 -7.43 2.72
CA HIS A 86 5.28 -6.42 1.75
C HIS A 86 5.68 -5.12 2.43
N VAL A 87 4.87 -4.63 3.38
CA VAL A 87 5.20 -3.42 4.15
C VAL A 87 6.53 -3.60 4.88
N ARG A 88 6.77 -4.75 5.52
CA ARG A 88 8.05 -5.11 6.16
C ARG A 88 9.20 -5.06 5.16
N SER A 89 9.04 -5.70 3.99
CA SER A 89 10.06 -5.75 2.94
C SER A 89 10.45 -4.38 2.39
N ARG A 90 9.55 -3.40 2.51
CA ARG A 90 9.72 -2.00 2.12
C ARG A 90 9.74 -1.07 3.34
N GLY A 91 10.08 -1.57 4.53
CA GLY A 91 9.90 -0.85 5.80
C GLY A 91 10.58 0.53 5.81
N ASP A 92 11.82 0.62 5.34
CA ASP A 92 12.55 1.89 5.25
C ASP A 92 11.85 2.90 4.32
N VAL A 93 11.34 2.43 3.19
CA VAL A 93 10.62 3.25 2.21
C VAL A 93 9.31 3.78 2.80
N TYR A 94 8.53 2.91 3.44
CA TYR A 94 7.29 3.32 4.11
C TYR A 94 7.55 4.28 5.26
N ARG A 95 8.63 4.05 6.04
CA ARG A 95 9.06 4.99 7.10
C ARG A 95 9.53 6.33 6.54
N GLY A 96 10.21 6.36 5.40
CA GLY A 96 10.53 7.61 4.70
C GLY A 96 9.30 8.34 4.15
N ALA A 97 8.19 7.64 3.93
CA ALA A 97 6.92 8.25 3.54
C ALA A 97 6.04 8.68 4.74
N LEU A 98 6.48 8.46 5.98
CA LEU A 98 5.66 8.60 7.19
C LEU A 98 5.99 9.89 7.98
N ALA A 99 5.18 10.95 7.85
CA ALA A 99 5.30 12.17 8.66
C ALA A 99 4.04 13.08 8.65
N PRO A 100 3.23 13.17 9.73
CA PRO A 100 3.11 12.22 10.84
C PRO A 100 2.36 10.93 10.44
N SER A 101 1.61 10.98 9.34
CA SER A 101 0.97 9.85 8.67
C SER A 101 1.70 9.55 7.36
N LEU A 102 1.35 8.44 6.70
CA LEU A 102 1.84 8.18 5.36
C LEU A 102 1.44 9.32 4.42
N ALA A 103 2.34 9.67 3.52
CA ALA A 103 2.07 10.64 2.47
C ALA A 103 0.80 10.25 1.72
N ALA A 104 -0.11 11.21 1.49
CA ALA A 104 -1.47 10.93 1.06
C ALA A 104 -1.59 9.98 -0.15
N PRO A 105 -0.78 10.09 -1.23
CA PRO A 105 -0.83 9.15 -2.34
C PRO A 105 -0.43 7.71 -1.97
N VAL A 106 0.53 7.53 -1.05
CA VAL A 106 0.96 6.21 -0.56
C VAL A 106 -0.12 5.61 0.34
N ARG A 107 -0.70 6.42 1.23
CA ARG A 107 -1.81 6.02 2.10
C ARG A 107 -3.02 5.56 1.30
N ALA A 108 -3.41 6.35 0.29
CA ALA A 108 -4.53 6.03 -0.60
C ALA A 108 -4.33 4.72 -1.38
N ASN A 109 -3.09 4.40 -1.78
CA ASN A 109 -2.79 3.13 -2.44
C ASN A 109 -2.99 1.93 -1.52
N LEU A 110 -2.57 2.02 -0.25
CA LEU A 110 -2.82 0.96 0.73
C LEU A 110 -4.32 0.81 1.01
N GLU A 111 -5.03 1.91 1.29
CA GLU A 111 -6.48 1.87 1.54
C GLU A 111 -7.23 1.28 0.35
N GLY A 112 -6.90 1.72 -0.87
CA GLY A 112 -7.49 1.19 -2.09
C GLY A 112 -7.17 -0.28 -2.31
N ALA A 113 -5.98 -0.75 -1.94
CA ALA A 113 -5.61 -2.16 -2.04
C ALA A 113 -6.41 -3.02 -1.04
N VAL A 114 -6.48 -2.60 0.23
CA VAL A 114 -7.24 -3.31 1.26
C VAL A 114 -8.74 -3.30 0.92
N ALA A 115 -9.29 -2.15 0.53
CA ALA A 115 -10.70 -2.04 0.17
C ALA A 115 -11.09 -2.96 -1.00
N LYS A 116 -10.24 -3.03 -2.04
CA LYS A 116 -10.46 -3.96 -3.16
C LYS A 116 -10.43 -5.42 -2.71
N GLY A 117 -9.49 -5.78 -1.82
CA GLY A 117 -9.40 -7.12 -1.25
C GLY A 117 -10.65 -7.50 -0.45
N LEU A 118 -11.11 -6.60 0.42
CA LEU A 118 -12.32 -6.80 1.23
C LEU A 118 -13.60 -6.88 0.37
N ALA A 119 -13.72 -6.03 -0.66
CA ALA A 119 -14.83 -6.11 -1.60
C ALA A 119 -14.85 -7.46 -2.32
N ALA A 120 -13.70 -7.92 -2.80
CA ALA A 120 -13.58 -9.23 -3.45
C ALA A 120 -13.83 -10.40 -2.48
N TRP A 121 -13.49 -10.24 -1.19
CA TRP A 121 -13.82 -11.20 -0.14
C TRP A 121 -15.33 -11.35 0.02
N LEU A 122 -16.07 -10.25 0.19
CA LEU A 122 -17.53 -10.28 0.37
C LEU A 122 -18.27 -10.87 -0.85
N VAL A 123 -17.75 -10.66 -2.06
CA VAL A 123 -18.30 -11.28 -3.27
C VAL A 123 -18.14 -12.80 -3.25
N ARG A 124 -17.02 -13.31 -2.71
CA ARG A 124 -16.75 -14.75 -2.60
C ARG A 124 -17.44 -15.41 -1.40
N HIS A 125 -17.67 -14.65 -0.34
CA HIS A 125 -18.22 -15.10 0.94
C HIS A 125 -19.49 -14.32 1.34
N PRO A 126 -20.56 -14.35 0.52
CA PRO A 126 -21.80 -13.64 0.84
C PRO A 126 -22.47 -14.14 2.13
N GLU A 127 -22.15 -15.35 2.59
CA GLU A 127 -22.62 -15.94 3.84
C GLU A 127 -22.01 -15.30 5.10
N ALA A 128 -20.79 -14.75 4.99
CA ALA A 128 -20.11 -14.08 6.09
C ALA A 128 -20.72 -12.68 6.36
N GLU A 129 -21.41 -12.11 5.38
CA GLU A 129 -21.95 -10.76 5.44
C GLU A 129 -23.18 -10.64 6.36
N PRO A 130 -23.11 -9.82 7.43
CA PRO A 130 -24.26 -9.51 8.29
C PRO A 130 -25.42 -8.90 7.50
N SER A 131 -26.66 -9.23 7.87
CA SER A 131 -27.86 -8.74 7.19
C SER A 131 -27.94 -7.21 7.09
N GLY A 132 -27.48 -6.50 8.12
CA GLY A 132 -27.43 -5.03 8.17
C GLY A 132 -26.41 -4.38 7.23
N LEU A 133 -25.52 -5.16 6.60
CA LEU A 133 -24.50 -4.67 5.67
C LEU A 133 -24.80 -5.00 4.20
N ARG A 134 -25.90 -5.70 3.91
CA ARG A 134 -26.27 -6.10 2.54
C ARG A 134 -26.68 -4.93 1.65
N GLU A 135 -27.02 -3.79 2.23
CA GLU A 135 -27.31 -2.56 1.51
C GLU A 135 -25.99 -1.95 0.98
N PRO A 136 -25.91 -1.51 -0.29
CA PRO A 136 -24.65 -1.10 -0.89
C PRO A 136 -23.89 -0.01 -0.12
N ALA A 137 -24.56 1.01 0.41
CA ALA A 137 -23.89 2.07 1.17
C ALA A 137 -23.38 1.55 2.54
N ALA A 138 -24.16 0.71 3.23
CA ALA A 138 -23.70 0.04 4.45
C ALA A 138 -22.45 -0.83 4.19
N ARG A 139 -22.41 -1.55 3.06
CA ARG A 139 -21.24 -2.33 2.64
C ARG A 139 -20.03 -1.43 2.39
N GLU A 140 -20.22 -0.32 1.68
CA GLU A 140 -19.14 0.65 1.40
C GLU A 140 -18.57 1.23 2.70
N ILE A 141 -19.42 1.57 3.66
CA ILE A 141 -19.00 2.04 5.00
C ILE A 141 -18.17 0.97 5.71
N ALA A 142 -18.61 -0.30 5.71
CA ALA A 142 -17.89 -1.39 6.37
C ALA A 142 -16.51 -1.63 5.75
N ILE A 143 -16.41 -1.60 4.42
CA ILE A 143 -15.14 -1.72 3.68
C ILE A 143 -14.21 -0.54 4.00
N ALA A 144 -14.73 0.69 3.94
CA ALA A 144 -13.94 1.89 4.23
C ALA A 144 -13.45 1.92 5.68
N TYR A 145 -14.29 1.52 6.63
CA TYR A 145 -13.93 1.40 8.04
C TYR A 145 -12.78 0.41 8.25
N ALA A 146 -12.90 -0.80 7.69
CA ALA A 146 -11.87 -1.82 7.81
C ALA A 146 -10.57 -1.42 7.09
N ALA A 147 -10.65 -0.92 5.86
CA ALA A 147 -9.47 -0.48 5.10
C ALA A 147 -8.72 0.67 5.79
N GLY A 148 -9.44 1.70 6.25
CA GLY A 148 -8.85 2.82 6.98
C GLY A 148 -8.24 2.38 8.31
N GLY A 149 -8.92 1.49 9.04
CA GLY A 149 -8.44 0.91 10.29
C GLY A 149 -7.15 0.09 10.11
N THR A 150 -7.10 -0.79 9.12
CA THR A 150 -5.90 -1.56 8.77
C THR A 150 -4.72 -0.64 8.44
N VAL A 151 -4.92 0.38 7.60
CA VAL A 151 -3.83 1.30 7.24
C VAL A 151 -3.35 2.12 8.44
N ALA A 152 -4.26 2.58 9.31
CA ALA A 152 -3.89 3.24 10.55
C ALA A 152 -3.09 2.31 11.49
N ALA A 153 -3.46 1.03 11.57
CA ALA A 153 -2.71 0.05 12.36
C ALA A 153 -1.31 -0.22 11.78
N ILE A 154 -1.17 -0.27 10.44
CA ILE A 154 0.13 -0.34 9.76
C ILE A 154 1.00 0.88 10.10
N GLU A 155 0.44 2.09 10.12
CA GLU A 155 1.17 3.30 10.52
C GLU A 155 1.63 3.25 11.99
N VAL A 156 0.83 2.66 12.89
CA VAL A 156 1.25 2.40 14.28
C VAL A 156 2.39 1.39 14.32
N TRP A 157 2.28 0.29 13.57
CA TRP A 157 3.29 -0.75 13.51
C TRP A 157 4.64 -0.22 12.97
N LEU A 158 4.62 0.53 11.88
CA LEU A 158 5.81 1.18 11.32
C LEU A 158 6.50 2.12 12.32
N ARG A 159 5.73 2.87 13.12
CA ARG A 159 6.29 3.74 14.17
C ARG A 159 6.87 2.97 15.35
N SER A 160 6.32 1.79 15.66
CA SER A 160 6.82 0.96 16.75
C SER A 160 8.22 0.40 16.49
N GLY A 161 8.65 0.33 15.22
CA GLY A 161 9.92 -0.28 14.83
C GLY A 161 9.94 -1.81 14.93
N ALA A 162 8.83 -2.45 15.29
CA ALA A 162 8.72 -3.91 15.31
C ALA A 162 8.74 -4.48 13.89
N GLU A 163 9.36 -5.65 13.72
CA GLU A 163 9.41 -6.36 12.43
C GLU A 163 8.60 -7.68 12.42
N ASP A 164 8.03 -8.07 13.57
CA ASP A 164 7.23 -9.28 13.70
C ASP A 164 5.85 -9.12 13.02
N VAL A 165 5.80 -9.58 11.76
CA VAL A 165 4.58 -9.64 10.95
C VAL A 165 3.50 -10.47 11.62
N ALA A 166 3.84 -11.60 12.23
CA ALA A 166 2.85 -12.49 12.83
C ALA A 166 2.18 -11.83 14.04
N TRP A 167 2.95 -11.10 14.85
CA TRP A 167 2.39 -10.27 15.92
C TRP A 167 1.48 -9.16 15.37
N ALA A 168 1.93 -8.42 14.35
CA ALA A 168 1.13 -7.35 13.75
C ALA A 168 -0.18 -7.89 13.16
N THR A 169 -0.13 -9.01 12.43
CA THR A 169 -1.32 -9.69 11.91
C THR A 169 -2.29 -10.06 13.03
N ARG A 170 -1.81 -10.72 14.10
CA ARG A 170 -2.68 -11.08 15.24
C ARG A 170 -3.30 -9.86 15.90
N ALA A 171 -2.53 -8.77 16.08
CA ALA A 171 -3.02 -7.54 16.69
C ALA A 171 -4.12 -6.86 15.84
N ILE A 172 -3.94 -6.79 14.51
CA ILE A 172 -4.92 -6.19 13.60
C ILE A 172 -6.20 -7.04 13.51
N LEU A 173 -6.07 -8.36 13.40
CA LEU A 173 -7.23 -9.25 13.37
C LEU A 173 -8.01 -9.24 14.69
N ALA A 174 -7.32 -9.14 15.84
CA ALA A 174 -7.98 -9.01 17.14
C ALA A 174 -8.76 -7.70 17.32
N ALA A 175 -8.40 -6.64 16.57
CA ALA A 175 -9.12 -5.38 16.53
C ALA A 175 -10.26 -5.37 15.50
N SER A 176 -10.35 -6.38 14.63
CA SER A 176 -11.30 -6.46 13.53
C SER A 176 -12.64 -7.05 13.97
N PRO A 177 -13.76 -6.65 13.36
CA PRO A 177 -15.05 -7.30 13.62
C PRO A 177 -15.00 -8.80 13.32
N GLU A 178 -15.46 -9.64 14.26
CA GLU A 178 -15.37 -11.11 14.16
C GLU A 178 -16.01 -11.70 12.90
N TRP A 179 -17.06 -11.05 12.37
CA TRP A 179 -17.77 -11.54 11.20
C TRP A 179 -16.93 -11.51 9.92
N TRP A 180 -15.90 -10.67 9.84
CA TRP A 180 -14.93 -10.71 8.75
C TRP A 180 -14.12 -12.02 8.74
N LEU A 181 -13.96 -12.64 9.90
CA LEU A 181 -13.10 -13.81 10.11
C LEU A 181 -13.87 -15.15 10.01
N ARG A 182 -15.16 -15.09 9.67
CA ARG A 182 -16.03 -16.27 9.54
C ARG A 182 -16.05 -16.81 8.12
#